data_AF-A0A1F4DB22-F1
#
_entry.id   AF-A0A1F4DB22-F1
#
_cell.length_a   1.000
_cell.length_b   1.000
_cell.length_c   1.000
_cell.angle_alpha   90.00
_cell.angle_beta   90.00
_cell.angle_gamma   90.00
#
_symmetry.space_group_name_H-M   'P 1'
#
loop_
_entity.id
_entity.type
_entity.pdbx_description
1 polymer ?
#
loop_
_entity_poly.entity_id
_entity_poly.type
_entity_poly.pdbx_seq_one_letter_code
_entity_poly.pdbx_strand_id
1 'polypeptide(L)'
;MTLEENITKYLDGAAGSDGRAPDARYASFDYCFNYFQSFREAGNARAIAEPENIQLSCLHLGFYLASWGMLRGSAELLQKSARHLIPVIELIAGADTALWEIDAHCYTEPNIR
;
A
#
# COMPACT_ATOMS: atom_id res chain seq x y z
N MET A 1 31.99 2.68 -6.00
CA MET A 1 30.64 3.09 -5.60
C MET A 1 30.46 2.68 -4.16
N THR A 2 30.27 3.62 -3.25
CA THR A 2 30.10 3.34 -1.81
C THR A 2 28.66 2.91 -1.50
N LEU A 3 28.41 2.42 -0.28
CA LEU A 3 27.06 2.10 0.18
C LEU A 3 26.18 3.35 0.18
N GLU A 4 26.72 4.47 0.65
CA GLU A 4 26.05 5.76 0.73
C GLU A 4 25.64 6.24 -0.66
N GLU A 5 26.54 6.16 -1.64
CA GLU A 5 26.24 6.53 -3.03
C GLU A 5 25.10 5.68 -3.62
N ASN A 6 25.06 4.38 -3.31
CA ASN A 6 23.98 3.49 -3.76
C ASN A 6 22.65 3.82 -3.09
N ILE A 7 22.66 4.09 -1.78
CA ILE A 7 21.46 4.47 -1.02
C ILE A 7 20.89 5.78 -1.56
N THR A 8 21.73 6.81 -1.71
CA THR A 8 21.32 8.10 -2.28
C THR A 8 20.76 7.93 -3.68
N LYS A 9 21.43 7.16 -4.55
CA LYS A 9 20.93 6.88 -5.91
C LYS A 9 19.56 6.19 -5.91
N TYR A 10 19.31 5.27 -4.96
CA TYR A 10 18.03 4.59 -4.82
C TYR A 10 16.93 5.54 -4.33
N LEU A 11 17.21 6.33 -3.31
CA LEU A 11 16.28 7.30 -2.73
C LEU A 11 15.94 8.43 -3.72
N ASP A 12 16.92 8.94 -4.45
CA ASP A 12 16.77 10.06 -5.38
C ASP A 12 16.16 9.67 -6.73
N GLY A 13 15.76 8.41 -6.93
CA GLY A 13 15.12 8.01 -8.18
C GLY A 13 16.06 7.77 -9.36
N ALA A 14 17.38 7.93 -9.17
CA ALA A 14 18.37 7.85 -10.24
C ALA A 14 18.57 6.43 -10.83
N ALA A 15 17.77 5.45 -10.38
CA ALA A 15 17.65 4.10 -10.92
C ALA A 15 16.51 3.94 -11.95
N GLY A 16 15.89 5.03 -12.43
CA GLY A 16 14.77 4.98 -13.39
C GLY A 16 13.43 4.73 -12.69
N SER A 17 12.52 3.96 -13.33
CA SER A 17 11.22 3.64 -12.73
C SER A 17 11.31 2.82 -11.44
N ASP A 18 12.50 2.30 -11.12
CA ASP A 18 12.78 1.47 -9.95
C ASP A 18 13.31 2.25 -8.73
N GLY A 19 13.40 3.58 -8.82
CA GLY A 19 13.79 4.40 -7.68
C GLY A 19 12.60 4.90 -6.84
N ARG A 20 12.90 5.63 -5.76
CA ARG A 20 11.93 6.14 -4.77
C ARG A 20 11.60 7.63 -4.91
N ALA A 21 11.88 8.25 -6.05
CA ALA A 21 11.45 9.62 -6.32
C ALA A 21 9.91 9.75 -6.16
N PRO A 22 9.37 10.90 -5.73
CA PRO A 22 7.95 11.04 -5.40
C PRO A 22 6.97 10.68 -6.54
N ASP A 23 7.37 10.87 -7.79
CA ASP A 23 6.59 10.54 -8.99
C ASP A 23 6.94 9.18 -9.62
N ALA A 24 7.87 8.44 -9.01
CA ALA A 24 8.29 7.13 -9.48
C ALA A 24 7.28 6.03 -9.11
N ARG A 25 7.33 4.92 -9.85
CA ARG A 25 6.42 3.77 -9.70
C ARG A 25 6.41 3.24 -8.26
N TYR A 26 7.57 3.04 -7.63
CA TYR A 26 7.63 2.46 -6.28
C TYR A 26 7.24 3.43 -5.17
N ALA A 27 7.16 4.75 -5.42
CA ALA A 27 6.61 5.68 -4.44
C ALA A 27 5.11 5.46 -4.18
N SER A 28 4.39 4.83 -5.13
CA SER A 28 2.99 4.43 -4.92
C SER A 28 2.78 3.53 -3.69
N PHE A 29 3.76 2.69 -3.34
CA PHE A 29 3.74 1.94 -2.09
C PHE A 29 3.75 2.88 -0.90
N ASP A 30 4.65 3.88 -0.87
CA ASP A 30 4.78 4.79 0.26
C ASP A 30 3.51 5.63 0.43
N TYR A 31 2.92 6.15 -0.65
CA TYR A 31 1.64 6.86 -0.57
C TYR A 31 0.48 6.00 -0.09
N CYS A 32 0.41 4.73 -0.52
CA CYS A 32 -0.60 3.79 -0.09
C CYS A 32 -0.39 3.43 1.39
N PHE A 33 0.80 2.99 1.75
CA PHE A 33 1.19 2.62 3.10
C PHE A 33 0.96 3.77 4.07
N ASN A 34 1.52 4.96 3.80
CA ASN A 34 1.41 6.12 4.69
C ASN A 34 -0.03 6.56 4.91
N TYR A 35 -0.88 6.46 3.89
CA TYR A 35 -2.31 6.73 4.03
C TYR A 35 -2.95 5.81 5.08
N PHE A 36 -2.85 4.49 4.92
CA PHE A 36 -3.43 3.54 5.89
C PHE A 36 -2.74 3.60 7.26
N GLN A 37 -1.42 3.79 7.25
CA GLN A 37 -0.58 3.91 8.44
C GLN A 37 -0.97 5.10 9.31
N SER A 38 -1.38 6.22 8.71
CA SER A 38 -1.84 7.40 9.46
C SER A 38 -3.06 7.10 10.34
N PHE A 39 -3.98 6.25 9.90
CA PHE A 39 -5.13 5.82 10.69
C PHE A 39 -4.72 4.89 11.84
N ARG A 40 -3.74 4.01 11.60
CA ARG A 40 -3.14 3.16 12.66
C ARG A 40 -2.49 4.02 13.74
N GLU A 41 -1.65 4.97 13.35
CA GLU A 41 -0.93 5.86 14.28
C GLU A 41 -1.87 6.75 15.09
N ALA A 42 -3.00 7.13 14.52
CA ALA A 42 -4.07 7.83 15.22
C ALA A 42 -4.89 6.92 16.16
N GLY A 43 -4.59 5.62 16.24
CA GLY A 43 -5.36 4.64 17.02
C GLY A 43 -6.75 4.38 16.46
N ASN A 44 -7.00 4.70 15.19
CA ASN A 44 -8.31 4.62 14.54
C ASN A 44 -8.24 3.93 13.18
N ALA A 45 -7.60 2.76 13.12
CA ALA A 45 -7.49 1.96 11.88
C ALA A 45 -8.86 1.60 11.28
N ARG A 46 -9.92 1.55 12.09
CA ARG A 46 -11.29 1.28 11.63
C ARG A 46 -11.85 2.38 10.73
N ALA A 47 -11.39 3.61 10.90
CA ALA A 47 -11.91 4.75 10.14
C ALA A 47 -11.62 4.69 8.64
N ILE A 48 -10.69 3.84 8.17
CA ILE A 48 -10.45 3.63 6.73
C ILE A 48 -11.70 3.13 6.00
N ALA A 49 -12.61 2.45 6.70
CA ALA A 49 -13.86 1.95 6.15
C ALA A 49 -15.07 2.88 6.39
N GLU A 50 -14.89 4.01 7.07
CA GLU A 50 -15.98 4.98 7.29
C GLU A 50 -16.41 5.64 5.97
N PRO A 51 -17.69 6.06 5.83
CA PRO A 51 -18.21 6.67 4.60
C PRO A 51 -17.37 7.84 4.07
N GLU A 52 -16.76 8.61 4.97
CA GLU A 52 -15.91 9.77 4.66
C GLU A 52 -14.55 9.36 4.06
N ASN A 53 -14.05 8.16 4.37
CA ASN A 53 -12.71 7.70 4.00
C ASN A 53 -12.72 6.58 2.96
N ILE A 54 -13.80 5.80 2.85
CA ILE A 54 -13.85 4.55 2.07
C ILE A 54 -13.49 4.75 0.60
N GLN A 55 -13.93 5.87 0.00
CA GLN A 55 -13.59 6.17 -1.39
C GLN A 55 -12.10 6.44 -1.56
N LEU A 56 -11.52 7.25 -0.67
CA LEU A 56 -10.10 7.60 -0.71
C LEU A 56 -9.22 6.37 -0.42
N SER A 57 -9.63 5.52 0.52
CA SER A 57 -8.99 4.23 0.79
C SER A 57 -8.95 3.33 -0.44
N CYS A 58 -10.07 3.22 -1.16
CA CYS A 58 -10.12 2.46 -2.42
C CYS A 58 -9.20 3.06 -3.48
N LEU A 59 -9.05 4.39 -3.56
CA LEU A 59 -8.16 5.04 -4.51
C LEU A 59 -6.68 4.79 -4.18
N HIS A 60 -6.26 4.97 -2.93
CA HIS A 60 -4.88 4.67 -2.53
C HIS A 60 -4.49 3.22 -2.82
N LEU A 61 -5.35 2.27 -2.44
CA LEU A 61 -5.14 0.86 -2.74
C LEU A 61 -5.16 0.59 -4.25
N GLY A 62 -6.12 1.16 -4.97
CA GLY A 62 -6.27 0.98 -6.42
C GLY A 62 -5.06 1.48 -7.21
N PHE A 63 -4.51 2.65 -6.86
CA PHE A 63 -3.32 3.20 -7.50
C PHE A 63 -2.07 2.36 -7.21
N TYR A 64 -1.93 1.86 -5.99
CA TYR A 64 -0.88 0.90 -5.66
C TYR A 64 -1.02 -0.37 -6.50
N LEU A 65 -2.19 -1.01 -6.53
CA LEU A 65 -2.43 -2.20 -7.34
C LEU A 65 -2.16 -1.94 -8.84
N ALA A 66 -2.55 -0.76 -9.35
CA ALA A 66 -2.29 -0.37 -10.72
C ALA A 66 -0.80 -0.26 -11.03
N SER A 67 0.01 0.31 -10.13
CA SER A 67 1.46 0.41 -10.30
C SER A 67 2.14 -0.96 -10.34
N TRP A 68 1.59 -1.96 -9.63
CA TRP A 68 2.04 -3.36 -9.69
C TRP A 68 1.55 -4.11 -10.93
N GLY A 69 0.76 -3.46 -11.79
CA GLY A 69 0.24 -4.04 -13.02
C GLY A 69 -1.00 -4.90 -12.82
N MET A 70 -1.70 -4.76 -11.68
CA MET A 70 -2.93 -5.51 -11.42
C MET A 70 -4.13 -4.97 -12.23
N LEU A 71 -4.04 -3.72 -12.72
CA LEU A 71 -5.05 -3.06 -13.57
C LEU A 71 -4.57 -2.91 -15.02
N ARG A 72 -3.94 -3.94 -15.60
CA ARG A 72 -3.47 -3.93 -16.99
C ARG A 72 -4.13 -5.00 -17.86
N GLY A 73 -4.16 -4.77 -19.17
CA GLY A 73 -4.57 -5.78 -20.16
C GLY A 73 -6.02 -6.21 -20.00
N SER A 74 -6.26 -7.52 -19.87
CA SER A 74 -7.61 -8.08 -19.63
C SER A 74 -7.75 -8.64 -18.21
N ALA A 75 -6.97 -8.12 -17.25
CA ALA A 75 -7.04 -8.54 -15.85
C ALA A 75 -8.43 -8.27 -15.26
N GLU A 76 -8.89 -9.14 -14.36
CA GLU A 76 -10.23 -9.03 -13.76
C GLU A 76 -10.44 -7.68 -13.09
N LEU A 77 -9.45 -7.19 -12.32
CA LEU A 77 -9.53 -5.91 -11.61
C LEU A 77 -9.72 -4.71 -12.55
N LEU A 78 -9.23 -4.76 -13.79
CA LEU A 78 -9.44 -3.69 -14.76
C LEU A 78 -10.92 -3.55 -15.15
N GLN A 79 -11.69 -4.65 -15.08
CA GLN A 79 -13.11 -4.67 -15.41
C GLN A 79 -14.00 -4.25 -14.22
N LYS A 80 -13.40 -3.78 -13.13
CA LYS A 80 -14.10 -3.42 -11.89
C LYS A 80 -13.88 -1.94 -11.58
N SER A 81 -14.89 -1.30 -11.00
CA SER A 81 -14.72 0.05 -10.45
C SER A 81 -14.04 0.01 -9.08
N ALA A 82 -13.57 1.15 -8.59
CA ALA A 82 -12.96 1.28 -7.25
C ALA A 82 -13.87 0.73 -6.13
N ARG A 83 -15.19 0.72 -6.32
CA ARG A 83 -16.17 0.10 -5.40
C ARG A 83 -15.86 -1.37 -5.10
N HIS A 84 -15.26 -2.08 -6.05
CA HIS A 84 -14.90 -3.49 -5.88
C HIS A 84 -13.83 -3.71 -4.80
N LEU A 85 -13.09 -2.68 -4.42
CA LEU A 85 -12.09 -2.73 -3.35
C LEU A 85 -12.71 -2.54 -1.95
N ILE A 86 -13.97 -2.11 -1.83
CA ILE A 86 -14.63 -1.89 -0.53
C ILE A 86 -14.52 -3.12 0.39
N PRO A 87 -14.83 -4.35 -0.04
CA PRO A 87 -14.73 -5.52 0.83
C PRO A 87 -13.30 -5.76 1.35
N VAL A 88 -12.27 -5.37 0.57
CA VAL A 88 -10.88 -5.45 1.00
C VAL A 88 -10.59 -4.40 2.08
N ILE A 89 -11.07 -3.17 1.91
CA ILE A 89 -10.92 -2.11 2.92
C ILE A 89 -11.66 -2.48 4.21
N GLU A 90 -12.88 -3.00 4.12
CA GLU A 90 -13.66 -3.47 5.27
C GLU A 90 -12.96 -4.62 6.01
N LEU A 91 -12.35 -5.55 5.28
CA LEU A 91 -11.55 -6.63 5.86
C LEU A 91 -10.33 -6.07 6.62
N ILE A 92 -9.60 -5.13 6.02
CA ILE A 92 -8.44 -4.48 6.65
C ILE A 92 -8.88 -3.70 7.91
N ALA A 93 -10.01 -2.99 7.85
CA ALA A 93 -10.54 -2.23 8.99
C ALA A 93 -11.01 -3.14 10.14
N GLY A 94 -11.51 -4.33 9.81
CA GLY A 94 -11.97 -5.34 10.76
C GLY A 94 -10.85 -6.27 11.28
N ALA A 95 -9.65 -6.18 10.72
CA ALA A 95 -8.51 -7.00 11.10
C ALA A 95 -8.12 -6.78 12.57
N ASP A 96 -7.65 -7.84 13.24
CA ASP A 96 -7.08 -7.73 14.57
C ASP A 96 -5.90 -6.74 14.54
N THR A 97 -5.86 -5.83 15.51
CA THR A 97 -4.72 -4.93 15.73
C THR A 97 -3.37 -5.67 15.77
N ALA A 98 -3.34 -6.91 16.25
CA ALA A 98 -2.15 -7.74 16.24
C ALA A 98 -1.57 -7.95 14.83
N LEU A 99 -2.40 -8.00 13.77
CA LEU A 99 -1.93 -8.11 12.38
C LEU A 99 -1.17 -6.87 11.93
N TRP A 100 -1.55 -5.69 12.43
CA TRP A 100 -0.84 -4.46 12.14
C TRP A 100 0.51 -4.37 12.85
N GLU A 101 0.68 -5.07 13.97
CA GLU A 101 1.94 -5.09 14.72
C GLU A 101 2.95 -6.12 14.20
N ILE A 102 2.57 -6.95 13.21
CA ILE A 102 3.49 -7.90 12.60
C ILE A 102 4.46 -7.14 11.71
N ASP A 103 5.74 -7.28 12.01
CA ASP A 103 6.84 -6.81 11.17
C ASP A 103 7.55 -8.00 10.50
N ALA A 104 8.31 -7.76 9.44
CA ALA A 104 8.95 -8.78 8.62
C ALA A 104 9.87 -9.71 9.43
N HIS A 105 10.54 -9.18 10.46
CA HIS A 105 11.39 -9.96 11.35
C HIS A 105 10.60 -10.82 12.36
N CYS A 106 9.30 -10.55 12.52
CA CYS A 106 8.36 -11.31 13.35
C CYS A 106 7.61 -12.39 12.55
N TYR A 107 7.90 -12.55 11.26
CA TYR A 107 7.26 -13.57 10.44
C TYR A 107 7.64 -14.97 10.91
N THR A 108 6.62 -15.78 11.15
CA THR A 108 6.71 -17.19 11.54
C THR A 108 5.80 -17.99 10.63
N GLU A 109 6.11 -19.28 10.40
CA GLU A 109 5.24 -20.15 9.58
C GLU A 109 3.74 -20.09 9.96
N PRO A 110 3.36 -19.97 11.24
CA PRO A 110 1.95 -19.84 11.63
C PRO A 110 1.28 -18.50 11.32
N ASN A 111 2.00 -17.37 11.24
CA ASN A 111 1.39 -16.02 11.10
C ASN A 111 1.44 -15.44 9.68
N ILE A 112 2.05 -16.16 8.74
CA ILE A 112 2.09 -15.82 7.30
C ILE A 112 1.18 -16.71 6.43
N ARG A 113 0.36 -17.57 7.06
CA ARG A 113 -0.54 -18.51 6.37
C ARG A 113 -1.97 -18.00 6.25
#